data_AF-A0AAA9ZF21-F1
#
_entry.id   AF-A0AAA9ZF21-F1
#
_cell.length_a   1.000
_cell.length_b   1.000
_cell.length_c   1.000
_cell.angle_alpha   90.00
_cell.angle_beta   90.00
_cell.angle_gamma   90.00
#
_symmetry.space_group_name_H-M   'P 1'
#
loop_
_entity.id
_entity.type
_entity.pdbx_description
1 polymer ?
#
loop_
_entity_poly.entity_id
_entity_poly.type
_entity_poly.pdbx_seq_one_letter_code
_entity_poly.pdbx_strand_id
1 'polypeptide(L)'
;MPRGTNVTVNAEFTSNGSPTTPSLKHEAYYILNAIKTKATITPTTCEGVACPLQGDLGLRFSASIYVNPSLPALRGKLRWELTNDSKEVVLCYQIPISIS
;
A
#
# COMPACT_ATOMS: atom_id res chain seq x y z
N MET A 1 -12.98 5.13 -5.10
CA MET A 1 -12.56 5.08 -3.68
C MET A 1 -13.55 5.91 -2.90
N PRO A 2 -14.61 5.28 -2.36
CA PRO A 2 -15.68 5.98 -1.66
C PRO A 2 -15.19 6.62 -0.37
N ARG A 3 -15.46 7.90 -0.19
CA ARG A 3 -15.18 8.62 1.07
C ARG A 3 -15.92 7.99 2.25
N GLY A 4 -15.28 8.00 3.42
CA GLY A 4 -15.81 7.43 4.65
C GLY A 4 -15.75 5.90 4.70
N THR A 5 -15.07 5.25 3.75
CA THR A 5 -14.98 3.78 3.69
C THR A 5 -13.55 3.28 3.81
N ASN A 6 -13.43 2.01 4.17
CA ASN A 6 -12.20 1.26 4.10
C ASN A 6 -12.11 0.52 2.76
N VAL A 7 -11.03 0.76 2.02
CA VAL A 7 -10.73 0.08 0.75
C VAL A 7 -9.55 -0.84 0.98
N THR A 8 -9.74 -2.14 0.74
CA THR A 8 -8.64 -3.12 0.85
C THR A 8 -7.82 -3.12 -0.43
N VAL A 9 -6.51 -3.03 -0.28
CA VAL A 9 -5.52 -3.21 -1.36
C VAL A 9 -4.82 -4.54 -1.14
N ASN A 10 -4.87 -5.38 -2.16
CA ASN A 10 -4.08 -6.60 -2.25
C ASN A 10 -3.03 -6.38 -3.34
N ALA A 11 -1.79 -6.74 -3.05
CA ALA A 11 -0.73 -6.69 -4.04
C ALA A 11 0.17 -7.91 -3.90
N GLU A 12 0.58 -8.39 -5.06
CA GLU A 12 1.47 -9.52 -5.23
C GLU A 12 2.65 -9.08 -6.09
N PHE A 13 3.86 -9.42 -5.65
CA PHE A 13 5.09 -8.91 -6.24
C PHE A 13 6.26 -9.88 -6.04
N THR A 14 7.26 -9.81 -6.91
CA THR A 14 8.55 -10.47 -6.71
C THR A 14 9.55 -9.45 -6.14
N SER A 15 10.31 -9.82 -5.11
CA SER A 15 11.34 -8.92 -4.55
C SER A 15 12.60 -8.82 -5.42
N ASN A 16 12.68 -9.60 -6.52
CA ASN A 16 13.79 -9.64 -7.48
C ASN A 16 15.18 -9.74 -6.81
N GLY A 17 15.26 -10.52 -5.72
CA GLY A 17 16.50 -10.72 -4.96
C GLY A 17 16.71 -9.75 -3.79
N SER A 18 15.86 -8.73 -3.63
CA SER A 18 15.88 -7.90 -2.41
C SER A 18 15.41 -8.71 -1.19
N PRO A 19 16.13 -8.64 -0.06
CA PRO A 19 15.75 -9.34 1.15
C PRO A 19 14.45 -8.75 1.71
N THR A 20 13.47 -9.63 1.93
CA THR A 20 12.23 -9.28 2.62
C THR A 20 12.35 -9.61 4.09
N THR A 21 11.98 -8.66 4.95
CA THR A 21 11.95 -8.88 6.40
C THR A 21 10.52 -9.01 6.90
N PRO A 22 10.28 -9.66 8.05
CA PRO A 22 8.95 -9.73 8.67
C PRO A 22 8.31 -8.36 8.93
N SER A 23 9.12 -7.32 9.08
CA SER A 23 8.73 -5.95 9.40
C SER A 23 8.84 -5.00 8.20
N LEU A 24 8.22 -5.34 7.07
CA LEU A 24 8.09 -4.38 5.97
C LEU A 24 7.29 -3.15 6.42
N LYS A 25 7.86 -1.97 6.26
CA LYS A 25 7.18 -0.71 6.53
C LYS A 25 6.38 -0.29 5.29
N HIS A 26 5.07 -0.07 5.50
CA HIS A 26 4.15 0.38 4.47
C HIS A 26 3.98 1.90 4.50
N GLU A 27 4.08 2.55 3.35
CA GLU A 27 3.66 3.94 3.18
C GLU A 27 2.83 4.11 1.91
N ALA A 28 1.70 4.82 2.03
CA ALA A 28 0.81 5.08 0.92
C ALA A 28 0.47 6.57 0.85
N TYR A 29 0.37 7.09 -0.37
CA TYR A 29 0.09 8.49 -0.63
C TYR A 29 -0.90 8.64 -1.77
N TYR A 30 -1.91 9.48 -1.56
CA TYR A 30 -2.71 10.04 -2.63
C TYR A 30 -1.92 11.16 -3.30
N ILE A 31 -1.82 11.11 -4.63
CA ILE A 31 -1.29 12.18 -5.46
C ILE A 31 -2.49 12.74 -6.22
N LEU A 32 -3.04 13.81 -5.67
CA LEU A 32 -4.24 14.48 -6.15
C LEU A 32 -3.78 15.78 -6.81
N ASN A 33 -3.88 15.83 -8.13
CA ASN A 33 -3.18 16.81 -8.97
C ASN A 33 -1.65 16.78 -8.69
N ALA A 34 -1.11 17.77 -8.00
CA ALA A 34 0.30 17.87 -7.61
C ALA A 34 0.53 17.74 -6.09
N ILE A 35 -0.52 17.54 -5.30
CA ILE A 35 -0.43 17.46 -3.84
C ILE A 35 -0.29 16.00 -3.42
N LYS A 36 0.76 15.71 -2.64
CA LYS A 36 1.01 14.40 -2.04
C LYS A 36 0.43 14.37 -0.64
N THR A 37 -0.66 13.65 -0.44
CA THR A 37 -1.35 13.48 0.84
C THR A 37 -1.12 12.06 1.38
N LYS A 38 -0.62 11.94 2.62
CA LYS A 38 -0.41 10.62 3.24
C LYS A 38 -1.76 9.93 3.46
N ALA A 39 -1.86 8.68 3.02
CA ALA A 39 -3.04 7.86 3.25
C ALA A 39 -2.99 7.21 4.63
N THR A 40 -4.12 7.11 5.29
CA THR A 40 -4.26 6.34 6.53
C THR A 40 -4.42 4.87 6.17
N ILE A 41 -3.42 4.06 6.52
CA ILE A 41 -3.41 2.63 6.20
C ILE A 41 -3.32 1.78 7.46
N THR A 42 -3.94 0.62 7.39
CA THR A 42 -3.84 -0.44 8.39
C THR A 42 -3.38 -1.70 7.68
N PRO A 43 -2.10 -2.09 7.81
CA PRO A 43 -1.61 -3.36 7.26
C PRO A 43 -2.38 -4.53 7.86
N THR A 44 -2.68 -5.55 7.04
CA THR A 44 -3.18 -6.83 7.56
C THR A 44 -2.05 -7.54 8.30
N THR A 45 -2.30 -8.02 9.50
CA THR A 45 -1.33 -8.80 10.28
C THR A 45 -1.21 -10.21 9.72
N CYS A 46 0.01 -10.73 9.60
CA CYS A 46 0.23 -12.15 9.34
C CYS A 46 0.16 -12.90 10.68
N GLU A 47 -1.02 -13.43 11.03
CA GLU A 47 -1.28 -14.09 12.32
C GLU A 47 -0.37 -15.33 12.51
N GLY A 48 0.73 -15.17 13.26
CA GLY A 48 1.62 -16.28 13.62
C GLY A 48 2.53 -16.80 12.50
N VAL A 49 2.56 -16.13 11.34
CA VAL A 49 3.45 -16.48 10.22
C VAL A 49 4.27 -15.27 9.79
N ALA A 50 5.45 -15.50 9.19
CA ALA A 50 6.32 -14.43 8.72
C ALA A 50 5.67 -13.67 7.56
N CYS A 51 5.63 -12.33 7.64
CA CYS A 51 5.30 -11.48 6.51
C CYS A 51 6.52 -11.24 5.60
N PRO A 52 6.33 -10.84 4.33
CA PRO A 52 5.07 -10.93 3.56
C PRO A 52 4.67 -12.40 3.31
N LEU A 53 3.38 -12.65 3.06
CA LEU A 53 2.87 -14.00 2.81
C LEU A 53 3.34 -14.49 1.43
N GLN A 54 3.46 -15.80 1.24
CA GLN A 54 3.59 -16.36 -0.10
C GLN A 54 2.22 -16.35 -0.81
N GLY A 55 2.19 -15.86 -2.05
CA GLY A 55 1.06 -15.99 -2.97
C GLY A 55 1.41 -16.86 -4.19
N ASP A 56 0.53 -16.86 -5.19
CA ASP A 56 0.62 -17.68 -6.40
C ASP A 56 1.75 -17.22 -7.35
N LEU A 57 2.05 -15.92 -7.41
CA LEU A 57 3.01 -15.28 -8.32
C LEU A 57 4.22 -14.69 -7.59
N GLY A 58 4.25 -14.73 -6.26
CA GLY A 58 5.37 -14.21 -5.47
C GLY A 58 5.00 -13.94 -4.02
N LEU A 59 5.41 -12.79 -3.52
CA LEU A 59 5.07 -12.33 -2.17
C LEU A 59 3.81 -11.49 -2.23
N ARG A 60 2.91 -11.71 -1.27
CA ARG A 60 1.62 -11.05 -1.17
C ARG A 60 1.53 -10.26 0.13
N PHE A 61 0.97 -9.07 0.02
CA PHE A 61 0.52 -8.29 1.17
C PHE A 61 -0.90 -7.75 0.97
N SER A 62 -1.52 -7.40 2.09
CA SER A 62 -2.82 -6.75 2.13
C SER A 62 -2.77 -5.59 3.13
N ALA A 63 -3.48 -4.51 2.81
CA ALA A 63 -3.69 -3.41 3.73
C ALA A 63 -5.03 -2.72 3.45
N SER A 64 -5.70 -2.27 4.51
CA SER A 64 -6.87 -1.41 4.40
C SER A 64 -6.44 0.05 4.33
N ILE A 65 -7.07 0.83 3.45
CA ILE A 65 -6.94 2.27 3.36
C ILE A 65 -8.26 2.91 3.82
N TYR A 66 -8.20 3.76 4.85
CA TYR A 66 -9.35 4.60 5.18
C TYR A 66 -9.37 5.85 4.29
N VAL A 67 -10.45 6.01 3.52
CA VAL A 67 -10.62 7.15 2.60
C VAL A 67 -11.28 8.29 3.35
N ASN A 68 -10.48 9.25 3.81
CA ASN A 68 -10.98 10.35 4.64
C ASN A 68 -12.10 11.15 3.90
N PRO A 69 -13.25 11.42 4.55
CA PRO A 69 -14.31 12.26 4.01
C PRO A 69 -13.92 13.68 3.58
N SER A 70 -12.80 14.22 4.05
CA SER A 70 -12.30 15.54 3.65
C SER A 70 -11.54 15.55 2.32
N LEU A 71 -11.23 14.38 1.75
CA LEU A 71 -10.52 14.31 0.47
C LEU A 71 -11.42 14.83 -0.67
N PRO A 72 -10.86 15.57 -1.65
CA PRO A 72 -11.66 16.05 -2.77
C PRO A 72 -12.10 14.92 -3.70
N ALA A 73 -13.29 15.05 -4.28
CA ALA A 73 -13.85 14.11 -5.25
C ALA A 73 -13.21 14.29 -6.65
N LEU A 74 -12.05 13.68 -6.89
CA LEU A 74 -11.34 13.80 -8.17
C LEU A 74 -10.47 12.58 -8.49
N ARG A 75 -9.96 12.55 -9.73
CA ARG A 75 -9.03 11.53 -10.21
C ARG A 75 -7.60 11.86 -9.80
N GLY A 76 -6.83 10.85 -9.44
CA GLY A 76 -5.43 11.00 -9.07
C GLY A 76 -4.67 9.70 -9.18
N LYS A 77 -3.57 9.60 -8.44
CA LYS A 77 -2.78 8.37 -8.33
C LYS A 77 -2.67 7.96 -6.86
N LEU A 78 -2.72 6.66 -6.59
CA LEU A 78 -2.26 6.09 -5.34
C LEU A 78 -0.83 5.61 -5.54
N ARG A 79 0.12 6.15 -4.77
CA ARG A 79 1.48 5.62 -4.68
C ARG A 79 1.58 4.74 -3.43
N TRP A 80 2.15 3.56 -3.58
CA TRP A 80 2.45 2.65 -2.48
C TRP A 80 3.94 2.34 -2.45
N GLU A 81 4.51 2.27 -1.24
CA GLU A 81 5.91 1.95 -1.01
C GLU A 81 6.03 0.94 0.14
N LEU A 82 6.85 -0.08 -0.05
CA LEU A 82 7.30 -1.02 0.97
C LEU A 82 8.81 -0.88 1.15
N THR A 83 9.24 -0.71 2.40
CA THR A 83 10.66 -0.67 2.76
C THR A 83 10.99 -1.74 3.78
N ASN A 84 12.17 -2.36 3.67
CA ASN A 84 12.68 -3.29 4.69
C ASN A 84 13.35 -2.53 5.85
N ASP A 85 13.86 -3.26 6.85
CA ASP A 85 14.49 -2.66 8.04
C ASP A 85 15.75 -1.85 7.71
N SER A 86 16.43 -2.18 6.60
CA SER A 86 17.57 -1.43 6.05
C SER A 86 17.15 -0.18 5.28
N LYS A 87 15.85 0.14 5.22
CA LYS A 87 15.24 1.22 4.43
C LYS A 87 15.38 1.06 2.92
N GLU A 88 15.67 -0.14 2.43
CA GLU A 88 15.67 -0.42 0.99
C GLU A 88 14.23 -0.57 0.50
N VAL A 89 13.93 0.00 -0.66
CA VAL A 89 12.62 -0.08 -1.29
C VAL A 89 12.46 -1.45 -1.94
N VAL A 90 11.58 -2.27 -1.38
CA VAL A 90 11.27 -3.62 -1.89
C VAL A 90 10.16 -3.55 -2.95
N LEU A 91 9.25 -2.59 -2.80
CA LEU A 91 8.16 -2.36 -3.75
C LEU A 91 7.83 -0.88 -3.80
N CYS A 92 7.72 -0.33 -5.01
CA CYS A 92 7.17 1.01 -5.22
C CYS A 92 6.36 1.03 -6.52
N TYR A 93 5.07 1.33 -6.43
CA TYR A 93 4.20 1.42 -7.61
C TYR A 93 3.22 2.59 -7.50
N GLN A 94 2.61 2.93 -8.64
CA GLN A 94 1.54 3.91 -8.72
C GLN A 94 0.39 3.38 -9.57
N ILE A 95 -0.84 3.52 -9.08
CA ILE A 95 -2.06 3.19 -9.83
C ILE A 95 -2.98 4.40 -9.94
N PRO A 96 -3.69 4.58 -11.06
CA PRO A 96 -4.74 5.60 -11.16
C PRO A 96 -5.90 5.25 -10.21
N ILE A 97 -6.45 6.28 -9.55
CA ILE A 97 -7.61 6.16 -8.66
C ILE A 97 -8.62 7.27 -8.95
N SER A 98 -9.85 7.06 -8.51
CA SER A 98 -10.87 8.11 -8.43
C SER A 98 -11.42 8.14 -7.01
N ILE A 99 -11.35 9.29 -6.35
CA ILE A 99 -12.02 9.51 -5.06
C ILE A 99 -13.46 9.93 -5.35
N SER A 100 -14.42 9.29 -4.69
CA SER A 100 -15.87 9.43 -4.92
C SER A 100 -16.61 9.72 -3.63
#